data_AF-A0A9D1SMU1-F1
#
_entry.id   AF-A0A9D1SMU1-F1
#
_cell.length_a   1.000
_cell.length_b   1.000
_cell.length_c   1.000
_cell.angle_alpha   90.00
_cell.angle_beta   90.00
_cell.angle_gamma   90.00
#
_symmetry.space_group_name_H-M   'P 1'
#
loop_
_entity.id
_entity.type
_entity.pdbx_description
1 polymer ?
#
loop_
_entity_poly.entity_id
_entity_poly.type
_entity_poly.pdbx_seq_one_letter_code
_entity_poly.pdbx_strand_id
1 'polypeptide(L)'
;MIKRIVLSLFLVVTSVYSANAYQLLSSKELGKDDARNQTVVVKCTTDTGKTSNQTCTLRRYAKCSGTGDNKKCSGWQAWQDLRTPSKKYSDWRSAASACCRAKGLR
;
A
#
# COMPACT_ATOMS: atom_id res chain seq x y z
N MET A 1 -32.40 9.94 30.86
CA MET A 1 -32.25 10.39 29.46
C MET A 1 -30.82 10.78 29.04
N ILE A 2 -29.81 10.68 29.91
CA ILE A 2 -28.40 11.06 29.60
C ILE A 2 -27.58 9.97 28.87
N LYS A 3 -27.97 8.69 28.98
CA LYS A 3 -27.19 7.56 28.43
C LYS A 3 -27.16 7.48 26.89
N ARG A 4 -28.09 8.13 26.18
CA ARG A 4 -28.15 8.07 24.71
C ARG A 4 -27.30 9.12 24.00
N ILE A 5 -26.93 10.22 24.67
CA ILE A 5 -26.13 11.30 24.05
C ILE A 5 -24.63 10.98 24.09
N VAL A 6 -24.16 10.31 25.15
CA VAL A 6 -22.74 9.94 25.31
C VAL A 6 -22.32 8.86 24.30
N LEU A 7 -23.23 7.96 23.92
CA LEU A 7 -22.95 6.91 22.94
C LEU A 7 -22.80 7.48 21.51
N SER A 8 -23.55 8.54 21.19
CA SER A 8 -23.47 9.22 19.89
C SER A 8 -22.17 10.00 19.71
N LEU A 9 -21.61 10.58 20.77
CA LEU A 9 -20.32 11.27 20.70
C LEU A 9 -19.15 10.28 20.53
N PHE A 10 -19.23 9.08 21.12
CA PHE A 10 -18.17 8.09 20.98
C PHE A 10 -18.07 7.49 19.56
N LEU A 11 -19.17 7.44 18.80
CA LEU A 11 -19.16 6.94 17.42
C LEU A 11 -18.64 7.97 16.40
N VAL A 12 -18.65 9.26 16.72
CA VAL A 12 -18.10 10.31 15.84
C VAL A 12 -16.59 10.51 16.07
N VAL A 13 -16.06 10.15 17.24
CA VAL A 13 -14.64 10.34 17.56
C VAL A 13 -13.75 9.19 17.08
N THR A 14 -14.28 7.99 16.89
CA THR A 14 -13.46 6.87 16.39
C THR A 14 -13.36 6.80 14.86
N SER A 15 -14.20 7.51 14.11
CA SER A 15 -14.11 7.53 12.63
C SER A 15 -13.03 8.48 12.10
N VAL A 16 -12.40 9.29 12.97
CA VAL A 16 -11.29 10.18 12.62
C VAL A 16 -9.91 9.53 12.84
N TYR A 17 -9.85 8.32 13.42
CA TYR A 17 -8.60 7.62 13.64
C TYR A 17 -8.16 6.86 12.37
N SER A 18 -7.26 7.51 11.63
CA SER A 18 -6.63 7.14 10.36
C SER A 18 -7.50 7.41 9.13
N ALA A 19 -7.62 8.68 8.77
CA ALA A 19 -7.64 9.04 7.35
C ALA A 19 -6.34 8.52 6.73
N ASN A 20 -6.36 7.24 6.34
CA ASN A 20 -5.23 6.60 5.70
C ASN A 20 -4.95 7.36 4.41
N ALA A 21 -3.68 7.70 4.19
CA ALA A 21 -3.15 8.37 2.99
C ALA A 21 -3.57 7.72 1.65
N TYR A 22 -4.13 6.52 1.73
CA TYR A 22 -4.46 5.71 0.61
C TYR A 22 -5.56 4.71 0.98
N GLN A 23 -6.33 4.32 -0.04
CA GLN A 23 -7.28 3.22 0.00
C GLN A 23 -6.71 2.05 -0.81
N LEU A 24 -6.57 0.88 -0.19
CA LEU A 24 -6.15 -0.34 -0.87
C LEU A 24 -7.24 -0.77 -1.86
N LEU A 25 -6.91 -0.86 -3.15
CA LEU A 25 -7.83 -1.34 -4.18
C LEU A 25 -7.66 -2.84 -4.42
N SER A 26 -6.42 -3.30 -4.49
CA SER A 26 -6.13 -4.71 -4.71
C SER A 26 -4.74 -5.07 -4.22
N SER A 27 -4.61 -6.29 -3.70
CA SER A 27 -3.34 -6.95 -3.43
C SER A 27 -3.34 -8.28 -4.18
N LYS A 28 -2.43 -8.43 -5.14
CA LYS A 28 -2.28 -9.67 -5.91
C LYS A 28 -0.86 -10.19 -5.75
N GLU A 29 -0.73 -11.39 -5.20
CA GLU A 29 0.48 -12.19 -5.33
C GLU A 29 0.37 -13.02 -6.62
N LEU A 30 1.36 -12.92 -7.50
CA LEU A 30 1.45 -13.65 -8.75
C LEU A 30 2.72 -14.52 -8.69
N GLY A 31 2.58 -15.84 -8.88
CA GLY A 31 3.68 -16.69 -9.33
C GLY A 31 3.65 -18.17 -8.89
N LYS A 32 3.90 -19.07 -9.85
CA LYS A 32 4.59 -20.36 -9.70
C LYS A 32 5.93 -20.18 -10.43
N ASP A 33 7.04 -20.48 -9.75
CA ASP A 33 8.44 -20.41 -10.19
C ASP A 33 8.90 -19.13 -10.91
N ASP A 34 10.10 -18.65 -10.55
CA ASP A 34 10.85 -17.56 -11.19
C ASP A 34 10.26 -16.15 -11.25
N ALA A 35 8.94 -16.00 -11.12
CA ALA A 35 8.21 -14.75 -11.29
C ALA A 35 7.36 -14.38 -10.07
N ARG A 36 7.64 -14.95 -8.89
CA ARG A 36 6.97 -14.58 -7.62
C ARG A 36 7.09 -13.07 -7.41
N ASN A 37 5.99 -12.38 -7.65
CA ASN A 37 5.87 -10.95 -7.47
C ASN A 37 4.58 -10.65 -6.72
N GLN A 38 4.60 -9.57 -5.95
CA GLN A 38 3.42 -9.05 -5.30
C GLN A 38 3.20 -7.65 -5.81
N THR A 39 1.94 -7.38 -6.19
CA THR A 39 1.50 -6.09 -6.67
C THR A 39 0.39 -5.58 -5.77
N VAL A 40 0.49 -4.33 -5.36
CA VAL A 40 -0.50 -3.63 -4.54
C VAL A 40 -0.89 -2.37 -5.28
N VAL A 41 -2.19 -2.18 -5.51
CA VAL A 41 -2.72 -0.96 -6.09
C VAL A 41 -3.48 -0.20 -5.03
N VAL A 42 -3.18 1.08 -4.88
CA VAL A 42 -3.87 1.96 -3.94
C VAL A 42 -4.38 3.21 -4.64
N LYS A 43 -5.49 3.78 -4.18
CA LYS A 43 -5.90 5.17 -4.50
C LYS A 43 -5.39 6.10 -3.43
N CYS A 44 -4.87 7.25 -3.81
CA CYS A 44 -4.45 8.27 -2.84
C CYS A 44 -5.65 9.04 -2.30
N THR A 45 -5.54 9.58 -1.09
CA THR A 45 -6.53 10.52 -0.55
C THR A 45 -6.10 11.96 -0.79
N THR A 46 -7.06 12.86 -0.97
CA THR A 46 -6.80 14.31 -0.99
C THR A 46 -6.57 14.81 0.44
N ASP A 47 -6.06 16.02 0.58
CA ASP A 47 -5.91 16.65 1.91
C ASP A 47 -7.22 16.79 2.68
N THR A 48 -8.33 16.79 1.96
CA THR A 48 -9.70 16.82 2.49
C THR A 48 -10.26 15.43 2.83
N GLY A 49 -9.44 14.38 2.76
CA GLY A 49 -9.83 13.00 3.09
C GLY A 49 -10.68 12.31 2.04
N LYS A 50 -10.86 12.89 0.85
CA LYS A 50 -11.61 12.27 -0.26
C LYS A 50 -10.69 11.37 -1.08
N THR A 51 -11.19 10.22 -1.54
CA THR A 51 -10.42 9.36 -2.44
C THR A 51 -10.21 10.07 -3.78
N SER A 52 -8.95 10.19 -4.21
CA SER A 52 -8.57 10.74 -5.51
C SER A 52 -8.69 9.70 -6.62
N ASN A 53 -8.77 10.17 -7.87
CA ASN A 53 -8.66 9.31 -9.06
C ASN A 53 -7.22 8.86 -9.33
N GLN A 54 -6.24 9.43 -8.61
CA GLN A 54 -4.85 9.04 -8.71
C GLN A 54 -4.59 7.69 -8.02
N THR A 55 -3.97 6.78 -8.77
CA THR A 55 -3.55 5.47 -8.26
C THR A 55 -2.03 5.35 -8.18
N CYS A 56 -1.58 4.55 -7.23
CA CYS A 56 -0.21 4.13 -7.05
C CYS A 56 -0.15 2.61 -7.17
N THR A 57 0.71 2.12 -8.06
CA THR A 57 0.93 0.70 -8.27
C THR A 57 2.28 0.34 -7.71
N LEU A 58 2.28 -0.41 -6.62
CA LEU A 58 3.45 -0.86 -5.91
C LEU A 58 3.74 -2.29 -6.27
N ARG A 59 5.02 -2.62 -6.44
CA ARG A 59 5.45 -3.98 -6.75
C ARG A 59 6.65 -4.36 -5.89
N ARG A 60 6.74 -5.64 -5.58
CA ARG A 60 7.96 -6.28 -5.10
C ARG A 60 8.14 -7.64 -5.74
N TYR A 61 9.37 -8.12 -5.75
CA TYR A 61 9.76 -9.41 -6.32
C TYR A 61 10.36 -10.30 -5.24
N ALA A 62 10.29 -11.61 -5.41
CA ALA A 62 11.04 -12.53 -4.57
C ALA A 62 12.54 -12.30 -4.76
N LYS A 63 13.31 -12.45 -3.67
CA LYS A 63 14.77 -12.50 -3.78
C LYS A 63 15.15 -13.90 -4.25
N CYS A 64 15.62 -14.00 -5.49
CA CYS A 64 16.10 -15.24 -6.05
C CYS A 64 17.60 -15.18 -6.30
N SER A 65 18.30 -16.27 -6.02
CA SER A 65 19.73 -16.45 -6.31
C SER A 65 19.92 -17.73 -7.11
N GLY A 66 20.96 -17.77 -7.95
CA GLY A 66 21.23 -18.88 -8.86
C GLY A 66 20.48 -18.77 -10.18
N THR A 67 20.75 -19.71 -11.08
CA THR A 67 20.17 -19.80 -12.43
C THR A 67 19.77 -21.25 -12.73
N GLY A 68 18.79 -21.44 -13.63
CA GLY A 68 18.27 -22.76 -14.00
C GLY A 68 17.71 -23.53 -12.79
N ASP A 69 17.94 -24.84 -12.77
CA ASP A 69 17.40 -25.75 -11.75
C ASP A 69 17.93 -25.50 -10.33
N ASN A 70 19.02 -24.74 -10.19
CA ASN A 70 19.60 -24.37 -8.89
C ASN A 70 19.05 -23.06 -8.32
N LYS A 71 18.06 -22.45 -8.99
CA LYS A 71 17.47 -21.18 -8.55
C LYS A 71 16.69 -21.36 -7.26
N LYS A 72 17.08 -20.60 -6.24
CA LYS A 72 16.42 -20.59 -4.93
C LYS A 72 15.85 -19.21 -4.67
N CYS A 73 14.55 -19.13 -4.43
CA CYS A 73 13.86 -17.90 -4.09
C CYS A 73 13.47 -17.90 -2.61
N SER A 74 14.11 -17.04 -1.82
CA SER A 74 13.81 -16.92 -0.38
C SER A 74 13.66 -15.45 0.02
N GLY A 75 12.52 -15.15 0.65
CA GLY A 75 12.19 -13.78 1.07
C GLY A 75 11.84 -12.84 -0.08
N TRP A 76 11.62 -11.58 0.29
CA TRP A 76 11.12 -10.54 -0.60
C TRP A 76 12.11 -9.38 -0.76
N GLN A 77 12.16 -8.82 -1.96
CA GLN A 77 12.79 -7.53 -2.20
C GLN A 77 11.94 -6.41 -1.57
N ALA A 78 12.56 -5.23 -1.43
CA ALA A 78 11.87 -4.03 -0.99
C ALA A 78 10.73 -3.67 -1.95
N TRP A 79 9.69 -3.04 -1.41
CA TRP A 79 8.59 -2.49 -2.20
C TRP A 79 9.07 -1.28 -3.01
N GLN A 80 8.55 -1.15 -4.21
CA GLN A 80 8.89 -0.08 -5.14
C GLN A 80 7.61 0.39 -5.84
N ASP A 81 7.55 1.67 -6.20
CA ASP A 81 6.55 2.15 -7.14
C ASP A 81 6.93 1.67 -8.55
N LEU A 82 5.99 1.07 -9.26
CA LEU A 82 6.19 0.60 -10.63
C LEU A 82 6.59 1.73 -11.58
N ARG A 83 6.09 2.95 -11.38
CA ARG A 83 6.41 4.12 -12.20
C ARG A 83 7.66 4.85 -11.72
N THR A 84 8.16 4.56 -10.52
CA THR A 84 9.35 5.22 -9.96
C THR A 84 10.17 4.23 -9.11
N PRO A 85 10.81 3.23 -9.74
CA PRO A 85 11.41 2.10 -9.03
C PRO A 85 12.73 2.43 -8.30
N SER A 86 13.23 3.66 -8.42
CA SER A 86 14.46 4.11 -7.76
C SER A 86 14.35 4.14 -6.24
N LYS A 87 13.14 4.33 -5.69
CA LYS A 87 12.90 4.34 -4.24
C LYS A 87 12.45 2.97 -3.76
N LYS A 88 13.13 2.48 -2.73
CA LYS A 88 12.88 1.18 -2.08
C LYS A 88 12.29 1.41 -0.70
N TYR A 89 11.26 0.65 -0.36
CA TYR A 89 10.55 0.75 0.92
C TYR A 89 10.46 -0.61 1.59
N SER A 90 10.56 -0.63 2.92
CA SER A 90 10.48 -1.87 3.70
C SER A 90 9.08 -2.50 3.63
N ASP A 91 8.03 -1.69 3.48
CA ASP A 91 6.64 -2.08 3.44
C ASP A 91 5.85 -1.31 2.37
N TRP A 92 4.70 -1.86 1.95
CA TRP A 92 3.89 -1.26 0.89
C TRP A 92 3.17 0.01 1.34
N ARG A 93 2.93 0.22 2.65
CA ARG A 93 2.23 1.39 3.17
C ARG A 93 3.11 2.63 3.09
N SER A 94 4.38 2.50 3.45
CA SER A 94 5.40 3.55 3.28
C SER A 94 5.58 3.91 1.80
N ALA A 95 5.61 2.90 0.92
CA ALA A 95 5.68 3.13 -0.52
C ALA A 95 4.41 3.84 -1.06
N ALA A 96 3.22 3.44 -0.58
CA ALA A 96 1.95 4.06 -0.93
C ALA A 96 1.91 5.53 -0.51
N SER A 97 2.25 5.82 0.75
CA SER A 97 2.29 7.20 1.27
C SER A 97 3.28 8.07 0.49
N ALA A 98 4.47 7.55 0.19
CA ALA A 98 5.45 8.29 -0.59
C ALA A 98 5.00 8.54 -2.04
N CYS A 99 4.34 7.57 -2.68
CA CYS A 99 3.76 7.77 -4.00
C CYS A 99 2.62 8.80 -3.99
N CYS A 100 1.75 8.77 -2.98
CA CYS A 100 0.68 9.76 -2.84
C CYS A 100 1.23 11.17 -2.61
N ARG A 101 2.24 11.32 -1.73
CA ARG A 101 2.94 12.60 -1.53
C ARG A 101 3.61 13.12 -2.79
N ALA A 102 4.23 12.25 -3.58
CA ALA A 102 4.85 12.64 -4.86
C ALA A 102 3.83 13.18 -5.88
N LYS A 103 2.54 12.88 -5.69
CA LYS A 103 1.42 13.39 -6.49
C LYS A 103 0.74 14.63 -5.88
N GLY A 104 1.29 15.18 -4.79
CA GLY A 104 0.67 16.26 -4.04
C GLY A 104 -0.60 15.85 -3.28
N LEU A 105 -0.69 14.56 -2.92
CA LEU A 105 -1.83 13.97 -2.22
C LEU A 105 -1.41 13.43 -0.86
N ARG A 106 -2.40 13.25 0.01
CA ARG A 106 -2.20 12.96 1.43
C ARG A 106 -2.24 11.47 1.68
#